data_AF-A0A3P7ME08-F1
#
_entry.id   AF-A0A3P7ME08-F1
#
_cell.length_a   1.000
_cell.length_b   1.000
_cell.length_c   1.000
_cell.angle_alpha   90.00
_cell.angle_beta   90.00
_cell.angle_gamma   90.00
#
_symmetry.space_group_name_H-M   'P 1'
#
loop_
_entity.id
_entity.type
_entity.pdbx_description
1 polymer ?
#
loop_
_entity_poly.entity_id
_entity_poly.type
_entity_poly.pdbx_seq_one_letter_code
_entity_poly.pdbx_strand_id
1 'polypeptide(L)'
;MSKADQLIMERRLRPIYDAIDAGNAKKAVQEADKVLKKHPVTTCAKVLKALALIRSDKLAEGFEIINTLDVPGAQFDDGTLQAFVHCFKEAGCPDRITTLYERAVAVAPTEQNLTHLFMAH
;
A
#
# COMPACT_ATOMS: atom_id res chain seq x y z
N MET A 1 14.71 -12.20 -0.29
CA MET A 1 13.55 -12.84 0.39
C MET A 1 13.14 -14.06 -0.42
N SER A 2 12.91 -15.19 0.23
CA SER A 2 12.55 -16.43 -0.49
C SER A 2 11.11 -16.36 -0.99
N LYS A 3 10.76 -17.00 -2.12
CA LYS A 3 9.38 -17.01 -2.66
C LYS A 3 8.34 -17.49 -1.63
N ALA A 4 8.75 -18.36 -0.71
CA ALA A 4 7.92 -18.83 0.39
C ALA A 4 7.54 -17.72 1.38
N ASP A 5 8.46 -16.80 1.68
CA ASP A 5 8.19 -15.66 2.57
C ASP A 5 7.18 -14.70 1.96
N GLN A 6 7.25 -14.47 0.64
CA GLN A 6 6.29 -13.64 -0.09
C GLN A 6 4.88 -14.25 -0.07
N LEU A 7 4.76 -15.56 -0.31
CA LEU A 7 3.47 -16.27 -0.24
C LEU A 7 2.86 -16.27 1.18
N ILE A 8 3.71 -16.43 2.21
CA ILE A 8 3.27 -16.35 3.61
C ILE A 8 2.79 -14.93 3.93
N MET A 9 3.49 -13.92 3.42
CA MET A 9 3.14 -12.52 3.62
C MET A 9 1.81 -12.18 2.94
N GLU A 10 1.60 -12.58 1.68
CA GLU A 10 0.32 -12.41 0.98
C GLU A 10 -0.85 -13.05 1.74
N ARG A 11 -0.66 -14.28 2.25
CA ARG A 11 -1.66 -14.95 3.11
C ARG A 11 -1.96 -14.21 4.42
N ARG A 12 -0.97 -13.49 4.97
CA ARG A 12 -1.14 -12.65 6.17
C ARG A 12 -1.77 -11.29 5.86
N LEU A 13 -1.61 -10.79 4.65
CA LEU A 13 -2.22 -9.53 4.22
C LEU A 13 -3.71 -9.74 3.84
N ARG A 14 -4.10 -10.94 3.38
CA ARG A 14 -5.52 -11.29 3.11
C ARG A 14 -6.52 -10.86 4.19
N PRO A 15 -6.34 -11.20 5.48
CA PRO A 15 -7.28 -10.79 6.52
C PRO A 15 -7.34 -9.26 6.73
N ILE A 16 -6.30 -8.52 6.34
CA ILE A 16 -6.31 -7.05 6.36
C ILE A 16 -7.21 -6.55 5.23
N TYR A 17 -7.04 -7.06 4.01
CA TYR A 17 -7.91 -6.74 2.87
C TYR A 17 -9.37 -7.09 3.15
N ASP A 18 -9.64 -8.28 3.67
CA ASP A 18 -10.99 -8.73 4.05
C ASP A 18 -11.63 -7.79 5.09
N ALA A 19 -10.86 -7.34 6.09
CA ALA A 19 -11.35 -6.38 7.07
C ALA A 19 -11.58 -4.99 6.48
N ILE A 20 -10.78 -4.58 5.49
CA ILE A 20 -10.94 -3.32 4.76
C ILE A 20 -12.20 -3.37 3.89
N ASP A 21 -12.43 -4.46 3.16
CA ASP A 21 -13.62 -4.67 2.33
C ASP A 21 -14.89 -4.83 3.15
N ALA A 22 -14.79 -5.42 4.35
CA ALA A 22 -15.89 -5.46 5.31
C ALA A 22 -16.20 -4.09 5.97
N GLY A 23 -15.46 -3.02 5.64
CA GLY A 23 -15.61 -1.70 6.24
C GLY A 23 -15.18 -1.62 7.71
N ASN A 24 -14.47 -2.63 8.22
CA ASN A 24 -14.06 -2.71 9.62
C ASN A 24 -12.62 -2.25 9.80
N ALA A 25 -12.41 -0.94 9.72
CA ALA A 25 -11.10 -0.31 9.83
C ALA A 25 -10.36 -0.65 11.12
N LYS A 26 -11.06 -0.76 12.26
CA LYS A 26 -10.44 -1.15 13.55
C LYS A 26 -9.80 -2.54 13.46
N LYS A 27 -10.51 -3.49 12.85
CA LYS A 27 -10.01 -4.86 12.66
C LYS A 27 -8.86 -4.88 11.66
N ALA A 28 -8.95 -4.13 10.56
CA ALA A 28 -7.88 -4.01 9.58
C ALA A 28 -6.58 -3.46 10.19
N VAL A 29 -6.69 -2.38 10.98
CA VAL A 29 -5.55 -1.79 11.69
C VAL A 29 -4.94 -2.79 12.68
N GLN A 30 -5.76 -3.55 13.42
CA GLN A 30 -5.26 -4.58 14.34
C GLN A 30 -4.51 -5.69 13.62
N GLU A 31 -5.04 -6.21 12.50
CA GLU A 31 -4.36 -7.23 11.70
C GLU A 31 -3.06 -6.69 11.10
N ALA A 32 -3.06 -5.45 10.61
CA ALA A 32 -1.86 -4.78 10.14
C ALA A 32 -0.80 -4.64 11.25
N ASP A 33 -1.20 -4.22 12.45
CA ASP A 33 -0.30 -4.12 13.62
C ASP A 33 0.28 -5.48 14.01
N LYS A 34 -0.51 -6.57 13.93
CA LYS A 34 -0.01 -7.93 14.17
C LYS A 34 1.08 -8.31 13.16
N VAL A 35 0.89 -7.96 11.89
CA VAL A 35 1.89 -8.21 10.85
C VAL A 35 3.14 -7.36 11.10
N LEU A 36 2.98 -6.08 11.43
CA LEU A 36 4.09 -5.16 11.72
C LEU A 36 4.88 -5.56 12.97
N LYS A 37 4.24 -6.15 13.98
CA LYS A 37 4.95 -6.71 15.15
C LYS A 37 5.87 -7.86 14.77
N LYS A 38 5.45 -8.72 13.82
CA LYS A 38 6.28 -9.85 13.36
C LYS A 38 7.28 -9.44 12.29
N HIS A 39 6.91 -8.48 11.43
CA HIS A 39 7.68 -8.04 10.28
C HIS A 39 7.56 -6.50 10.14
N PRO A 40 8.27 -5.73 10.96
CA PRO A 40 8.14 -4.27 11.01
C PRO A 40 8.62 -3.55 9.74
N VAL A 41 9.39 -4.26 8.91
CA VAL A 41 9.93 -3.78 7.62
C VAL A 41 8.89 -3.91 6.50
N THR A 42 7.73 -4.52 6.75
CA THR A 42 6.71 -4.75 5.71
C THR A 42 5.99 -3.45 5.36
N THR A 43 6.42 -2.81 4.27
CA THR A 43 5.80 -1.57 3.78
C THR A 43 4.33 -1.77 3.43
N CYS A 44 3.98 -2.86 2.74
CA CYS A 44 2.59 -3.19 2.37
C CYS A 44 1.63 -3.12 3.57
N ALA A 45 2.01 -3.70 4.72
CA ALA A 45 1.17 -3.68 5.92
C ALA A 45 0.96 -2.26 6.48
N LYS A 46 1.96 -1.38 6.37
CA LYS A 46 1.83 0.03 6.76
C LYS A 46 0.90 0.79 5.83
N VAL A 47 1.01 0.56 4.51
CA VAL A 47 0.14 1.17 3.50
C VAL A 47 -1.30 0.70 3.69
N LEU A 48 -1.54 -0.59 3.94
CA LEU A 48 -2.88 -1.11 4.23
C LEU A 48 -3.47 -0.57 5.53
N LYS A 49 -2.64 -0.36 6.55
CA LYS A 49 -3.07 0.34 7.77
C LYS A 49 -3.52 1.77 7.44
N ALA A 50 -2.78 2.46 6.58
CA ALA A 50 -3.15 3.80 6.13
C ALA A 50 -4.44 3.80 5.30
N LEU A 51 -4.62 2.82 4.41
CA LEU A 51 -5.85 2.61 3.64
C LEU A 51 -7.05 2.46 4.57
N ALA A 52 -6.94 1.60 5.59
CA ALA A 52 -7.98 1.39 6.58
C ALA A 52 -8.34 2.69 7.33
N LEU A 53 -7.36 3.55 7.65
CA LEU A 53 -7.60 4.85 8.27
C LEU A 53 -8.32 5.81 7.31
N ILE A 54 -7.88 5.86 6.04
CA ILE A 54 -8.49 6.66 4.98
C ILE A 54 -9.96 6.30 4.78
N ARG A 55 -10.30 5.01 4.68
CA ARG A 55 -11.72 4.58 4.54
C ARG A 55 -12.55 4.85 5.80
N SER A 56 -11.91 5.10 6.94
CA SER A 56 -12.56 5.30 8.24
C SER A 56 -12.71 6.78 8.61
N ASP A 57 -12.69 7.67 7.61
CA ASP A 57 -12.72 9.14 7.73
C ASP A 57 -11.48 9.76 8.42
N LYS A 58 -10.42 8.98 8.65
CA LYS A 58 -9.14 9.44 9.24
C LYS A 58 -8.10 9.68 8.16
N LEU A 59 -8.46 10.48 7.15
CA LEU A 59 -7.60 10.80 6.00
C LEU A 59 -6.23 11.35 6.44
N ALA A 60 -6.20 12.27 7.41
CA ALA A 60 -4.96 12.90 7.88
C ALA A 60 -3.95 11.87 8.42
N GLU A 61 -4.38 10.99 9.33
CA GLU A 61 -3.52 9.94 9.90
C GLU A 61 -3.03 8.96 8.83
N GLY A 62 -3.91 8.59 7.88
CA GLY A 62 -3.52 7.74 6.76
C GLY A 62 -2.49 8.42 5.86
N PHE A 63 -2.69 9.69 5.49
CA PHE A 63 -1.75 10.44 4.67
C PHE A 63 -0.41 10.66 5.35
N GLU A 64 -0.35 10.86 6.67
CA GLU A 64 0.93 10.95 7.37
C GLU A 64 1.75 9.66 7.21
N ILE A 65 1.12 8.49 7.34
CA ILE A 65 1.79 7.21 7.12
C ILE A 65 2.24 7.10 5.66
N ILE A 66 1.36 7.43 4.70
CA ILE A 66 1.67 7.37 3.27
C ILE A 66 2.84 8.30 2.92
N ASN A 67 2.84 9.55 3.38
CA ASN A 67 3.92 10.52 3.13
C ASN A 67 5.24 10.09 3.79
N THR A 68 5.17 9.39 4.92
CA THR A 68 6.37 8.85 5.59
C THR A 68 7.00 7.70 4.77
N LEU A 69 6.17 6.95 4.04
CA LEU A 69 6.63 5.84 3.20
C LEU A 69 6.98 6.28 1.78
N ASP A 70 6.24 7.24 1.22
CA ASP A 70 6.44 7.81 -0.12
C ASP A 70 7.66 8.74 -0.15
N VAL A 71 8.83 8.13 0.01
CA VAL A 71 10.14 8.79 -0.07
C VAL A 71 10.80 8.51 -1.42
N PRO A 72 11.48 9.50 -2.01
CA PRO A 72 12.17 9.33 -3.29
C PRO A 72 13.27 8.26 -3.18
N GLY A 73 13.28 7.32 -4.13
CA GLY A 73 14.22 6.19 -4.16
C GLY A 73 13.74 4.93 -3.43
N ALA A 74 12.57 4.95 -2.80
CA ALA A 74 11.97 3.74 -2.25
C ALA A 74 11.50 2.80 -3.37
N GLN A 75 11.92 1.53 -3.29
CA GLN A 75 11.34 0.47 -4.11
C GLN A 75 10.22 -0.21 -3.36
N PHE A 76 9.05 -0.26 -3.99
CA PHE A 76 7.89 -0.97 -3.50
C PHE A 76 7.63 -2.19 -4.39
N ASP A 77 7.14 -3.25 -3.76
CA ASP A 77 6.55 -4.38 -4.46
C ASP A 77 5.20 -3.99 -5.09
N ASP A 78 4.77 -4.76 -6.09
CA ASP A 78 3.51 -4.53 -6.81
C ASP A 78 2.29 -4.49 -5.87
N GLY A 79 2.25 -5.36 -4.84
CA GLY A 79 1.19 -5.36 -3.85
C GLY A 79 1.15 -4.08 -3.01
N THR A 80 2.31 -3.55 -2.64
CA THR A 80 2.42 -2.24 -1.97
C THR A 80 1.98 -1.10 -2.90
N LEU A 81 2.38 -1.09 -4.18
CA LEU A 81 1.97 -0.07 -5.15
C LEU A 81 0.44 -0.07 -5.34
N GLN A 82 -0.18 -1.25 -5.52
CA GLN A 82 -1.63 -1.38 -5.61
C GLN A 82 -2.33 -0.84 -4.35
N ALA A 83 -1.80 -1.13 -3.16
CA ALA A 83 -2.35 -0.58 -1.92
C ALA A 83 -2.27 0.96 -1.88
N PHE A 84 -1.16 1.57 -2.36
CA PHE A 84 -1.05 3.03 -2.50
C PHE A 84 -2.09 3.59 -3.49
N VAL A 85 -2.27 2.93 -4.63
CA VAL A 85 -3.29 3.32 -5.63
C VAL A 85 -4.67 3.35 -4.98
N HIS A 86 -5.03 2.33 -4.20
CA HIS A 86 -6.30 2.30 -3.48
C HIS A 86 -6.41 3.45 -2.47
N CYS A 87 -5.34 3.75 -1.72
CA CYS A 87 -5.32 4.90 -0.81
C CYS A 87 -5.58 6.22 -1.52
N PHE A 88 -4.88 6.48 -2.63
CA PHE A 88 -5.01 7.72 -3.37
C PHE A 88 -6.35 7.84 -4.09
N LYS A 89 -6.92 6.73 -4.57
CA LYS A 89 -8.28 6.70 -5.14
C LYS A 89 -9.34 7.04 -4.09
N GLU A 90 -9.27 6.40 -2.92
CA GLU A 90 -10.20 6.67 -1.81
C GLU A 90 -10.07 8.10 -1.28
N ALA A 91 -8.85 8.64 -1.27
CA ALA A 91 -8.60 10.02 -0.89
C ALA A 91 -8.91 11.06 -1.98
N GLY A 92 -9.35 10.63 -3.18
CA GLY A 92 -9.67 11.52 -4.29
C GLY A 92 -8.48 12.29 -4.87
N CYS A 93 -7.27 11.73 -4.78
CA CYS A 93 -6.03 12.35 -5.27
C CYS A 93 -5.36 11.48 -6.37
N PRO A 94 -5.98 11.32 -7.55
CA PRO A 94 -5.47 10.46 -8.61
C PRO A 94 -4.11 10.93 -9.16
N ASP A 95 -3.82 12.23 -9.16
CA ASP A 95 -2.53 12.77 -9.63
C ASP A 95 -1.31 12.15 -8.92
N ARG A 96 -1.46 11.79 -7.64
CA ARG A 96 -0.39 11.12 -6.88
C ARG A 96 -0.11 9.70 -7.36
N ILE A 97 -1.08 9.04 -8.00
CA ILE A 97 -0.89 7.70 -8.56
C ILE A 97 0.10 7.75 -9.71
N THR A 98 -0.04 8.75 -10.59
CA THR A 98 0.87 8.98 -11.70
C THR A 98 2.29 9.20 -11.17
N THR A 99 2.47 10.13 -10.22
CA THR A 99 3.78 10.40 -9.61
C THR A 99 4.39 9.17 -8.92
N LEU A 100 3.57 8.34 -8.28
CA LEU A 100 4.02 7.09 -7.65
C LEU A 100 4.60 6.14 -8.70
N TYR A 101 3.89 5.91 -9.82
CA TYR A 101 4.36 5.03 -10.87
C TYR A 101 5.53 5.61 -11.66
N GLU A 102 5.58 6.93 -11.89
CA GLU A 102 6.76 7.59 -12.49
C GLU A 102 8.02 7.31 -11.66
N ARG A 103 7.93 7.42 -10.33
CA ARG A 103 9.04 7.08 -9.42
C ARG A 103 9.37 5.60 -9.46
N ALA A 104 8.36 4.73 -9.44
CA ALA A 104 8.56 3.28 -9.51
C ALA A 104 9.29 2.88 -10.81
N VAL A 105 8.90 3.46 -11.95
CA VAL A 105 9.56 3.28 -13.25
C VAL A 105 10.98 3.86 -13.23
N ALA A 106 11.19 5.02 -12.61
CA ALA A 106 12.51 5.64 -12.51
C ALA A 106 13.52 4.79 -11.73
N VAL A 107 13.05 4.04 -10.72
CA VAL A 107 13.91 3.12 -9.97
C VAL A 107 14.01 1.75 -10.64
N ALA A 108 12.89 1.21 -11.11
CA ALA A 108 12.80 -0.09 -11.76
C ALA A 108 11.82 -0.04 -12.95
N PRO A 109 12.32 0.18 -14.18
CA PRO A 109 11.48 0.26 -15.37
C PRO A 109 11.09 -1.15 -15.83
N THR A 110 10.11 -1.74 -15.15
CA THR A 110 9.50 -3.02 -15.54
C THR A 110 8.30 -2.78 -16.46
N GLU A 111 8.00 -3.71 -17.35
CA GLU A 111 6.84 -3.62 -18.27
C GLU A 111 5.52 -3.41 -17.51
N GLN A 112 5.38 -4.03 -16.35
CA GLN A 112 4.21 -3.90 -15.48
C GLN A 112 4.08 -2.47 -14.90
N ASN A 113 5.17 -1.89 -14.40
CA ASN A 113 5.17 -0.50 -13.91
C ASN A 113 4.87 0.50 -15.03
N LEU A 114 5.45 0.29 -16.21
CA LEU A 114 5.21 1.12 -17.40
C LEU A 114 3.74 1.05 -17.86
N THR A 115 3.15 -0.15 -17.83
CA THR A 115 1.74 -0.35 -18.16
C THR A 115 0.84 0.36 -17.15
N HIS A 116 1.11 0.21 -15.85
CA HIS A 116 0.35 0.89 -14.81
C HIS A 116 0.49 2.43 -14.89
N LEU A 117 1.69 2.94 -15.19
CA LEU A 117 1.91 4.36 -15.43
C LEU A 117 1.05 4.85 -16.60
N PHE A 118 1.04 4.12 -17.71
CA PHE A 118 0.22 4.44 -18.87
C PHE A 118 -1.29 4.44 -18.54
N MET A 119 -1.76 3.51 -17.70
CA MET A 119 -3.15 3.46 -17.25
C MET A 119 -3.53 4.56 -16.24
N ALA A 120 -2.54 5.17 -15.58
CA ALA A 120 -2.74 6.25 -14.62
C ALA A 120 -2.78 7.65 -15.28
N HIS A 121 -2.34 7.76 -16.53
CA HIS A 121 -2.45 8.96 -17.37
C HIS A 121 -3.77 8.97 -18.15
#